data_AF-A0ABC9BCR5-F1
#
_entry.id   AF-A0ABC9BCR5-F1
#
_cell.length_a   1.000
_cell.length_b   1.000
_cell.length_c   1.000
_cell.angle_alpha   90.00
_cell.angle_beta   90.00
_cell.angle_gamma   90.00
#
_symmetry.space_group_name_H-M   'P 1'
#
loop_
_entity.id
_entity.type
_entity.pdbx_description
1 polymer ?
#
loop_
_entity_poly.entity_id
_entity_poly.type
_entity_poly.pdbx_seq_one_letter_code
_entity_poly.pdbx_strand_id
1 'polypeptide(L)'
;MDQTSKSKSQEPDPPIGHPSSLRFVSDRCPTSSSHPDREEPPPPASTVVAMEARDWAAVPRDILLDVFFKLGPREVLLGAEFMCMAWQCATLDEHTLWRRVGMEPFHWPWRYVGEVAEAATRFAAVDHAAGQCEAFKGNCDDEELMYLVQRAPCLKSLDVCHTYDERSAKVLVEALRKFTVLEDLLIQFRYHIDGDDNLLGSVCQACPQLK
;
A
#
# COMPACT_ATOMS: atom_id res chain seq x y z
N MET A 1 -3.65 64.43 -1.05
CA MET A 1 -3.63 63.25 -1.95
C MET A 1 -4.26 62.11 -1.18
N ASP A 2 -5.60 62.04 -1.24
CA ASP A 2 -6.39 60.96 -0.64
C ASP A 2 -6.39 59.75 -1.57
N GLN A 3 -6.00 58.58 -1.06
CA GLN A 3 -6.24 57.31 -1.74
C GLN A 3 -7.20 56.47 -0.90
N THR A 4 -8.47 56.56 -1.27
CA THR A 4 -9.55 55.68 -0.82
C THR A 4 -9.36 54.28 -1.41
N SER A 5 -9.00 53.32 -0.56
CA SER A 5 -8.97 51.90 -0.92
C SER A 5 -10.39 51.35 -1.05
N LYS A 6 -10.82 51.02 -2.27
CA LYS A 6 -12.05 50.27 -2.54
C LYS A 6 -11.75 48.77 -2.45
N SER A 7 -12.39 48.11 -1.48
CA SER A 7 -12.44 46.66 -1.37
C SER A 7 -13.11 46.04 -2.60
N LYS A 8 -12.47 45.02 -3.19
CA LYS A 8 -13.02 44.22 -4.28
C LYS A 8 -13.66 42.98 -3.65
N SER A 9 -14.98 42.85 -3.78
CA SER A 9 -15.74 41.70 -3.29
C SER A 9 -15.34 40.43 -4.05
N GLN A 10 -15.03 39.38 -3.29
CA GLN A 10 -14.75 38.03 -3.78
C GLN A 10 -16.10 37.32 -4.04
N GLU A 11 -16.29 36.81 -5.25
CA GLU A 11 -17.43 35.96 -5.62
C GLU A 11 -17.10 34.49 -5.25
N PRO A 12 -18.05 33.68 -4.73
CA PRO A 12 -17.75 32.35 -4.22
C PRO A 12 -17.56 31.30 -5.33
N ASP A 13 -16.57 30.43 -5.15
CA ASP A 13 -16.28 29.31 -6.05
C ASP A 13 -17.46 28.30 -6.12
N PRO A 14 -17.72 27.71 -7.31
CA PRO A 14 -18.78 26.71 -7.47
C PRO A 14 -18.43 25.37 -6.80
N PRO A 15 -19.44 24.59 -6.34
CA PRO A 15 -19.20 23.37 -5.58
C PRO A 15 -18.60 22.27 -6.47
N ILE A 16 -17.52 21.66 -5.97
CA ILE A 16 -16.86 20.50 -6.57
C ILE A 16 -17.83 19.31 -6.47
N GLY A 17 -18.32 18.86 -7.62
CA GLY A 17 -19.17 17.68 -7.73
C GLY A 17 -18.43 16.41 -7.30
N HIS A 18 -19.03 15.66 -6.38
CA HIS A 18 -18.60 14.31 -6.04
C HIS A 18 -18.89 13.35 -7.21
N PRO A 19 -17.91 12.57 -7.71
CA PRO A 19 -18.23 11.44 -8.55
C PRO A 19 -18.87 10.35 -7.68
N SER A 20 -20.14 10.11 -7.97
CA SER A 20 -20.98 9.10 -7.37
C SER A 20 -20.51 7.69 -7.72
N SER A 21 -20.47 6.83 -6.70
CA SER A 21 -20.68 5.36 -6.73
C SER A 21 -20.44 4.65 -8.06
N LEU A 22 -19.26 4.05 -8.23
CA LEU A 22 -19.10 2.93 -9.16
C LEU A 22 -19.72 1.68 -8.53
N ARG A 23 -20.99 1.45 -8.85
CA ARG A 23 -21.63 0.15 -8.66
C ARG A 23 -21.00 -0.82 -9.66
N PHE A 24 -20.18 -1.75 -9.19
CA PHE A 24 -19.80 -2.91 -9.99
C PHE A 24 -21.04 -3.79 -10.17
N VAL A 25 -21.59 -3.78 -11.39
CA VAL A 25 -22.63 -4.71 -11.80
C VAL A 25 -21.98 -6.09 -11.93
N SER A 26 -22.41 -6.98 -11.05
CA SER A 26 -22.11 -8.41 -11.10
C SER A 26 -23.03 -9.04 -12.14
N ASP A 27 -22.53 -9.33 -13.35
CA ASP A 27 -23.24 -10.19 -14.28
C ASP A 27 -22.53 -11.52 -14.49
N ARG A 28 -23.23 -12.57 -14.04
CA ARG A 28 -22.99 -13.98 -14.38
C ARG A 28 -23.31 -14.19 -15.87
N CYS A 29 -22.45 -14.91 -16.58
CA CYS A 29 -22.79 -15.50 -17.89
C CYS A 29 -23.86 -16.60 -17.69
N PRO A 30 -24.82 -16.80 -18.61
CA PRO A 30 -24.50 -17.66 -19.76
C PRO A 30 -25.31 -17.48 -21.07
N THR A 31 -24.76 -18.16 -22.08
CA THR A 31 -25.36 -18.87 -23.24
C THR A 31 -25.73 -18.13 -24.54
N SER A 32 -24.85 -18.35 -25.52
CA SER A 32 -25.09 -18.84 -26.90
C SER A 32 -26.47 -18.61 -27.53
N SER A 33 -26.50 -17.78 -28.58
CA SER A 33 -27.46 -17.90 -29.67
C SER A 33 -26.81 -17.54 -31.01
N SER A 34 -26.92 -18.47 -31.95
CA SER A 34 -26.43 -18.49 -33.33
C SER A 34 -27.25 -17.62 -34.28
N HIS A 35 -26.60 -16.98 -35.27
CA HIS A 35 -27.20 -16.58 -36.56
C HIS A 35 -26.17 -16.73 -37.71
N PRO A 36 -26.60 -17.02 -38.96
CA PRO A 36 -25.75 -17.57 -40.01
C PRO A 36 -25.22 -16.56 -41.05
N ASP A 37 -24.14 -17.01 -41.70
CA ASP A 37 -23.60 -16.72 -43.04
C ASP A 37 -23.16 -15.30 -43.45
N ARG A 38 -21.84 -15.17 -43.62
CA ARG A 38 -21.25 -14.65 -44.87
C ARG A 38 -19.81 -15.15 -45.03
N GLU A 39 -19.57 -16.06 -45.97
CA GLU A 39 -18.21 -16.47 -46.39
C GLU A 39 -17.51 -15.28 -47.06
N GLU A 40 -16.52 -14.73 -46.38
CA GLU A 40 -15.54 -13.80 -46.94
C GLU A 40 -14.31 -14.63 -47.42
N PRO A 41 -13.77 -14.38 -48.62
CA PRO A 41 -12.70 -15.22 -49.19
C PRO A 41 -11.43 -15.16 -48.31
N PRO A 42 -10.69 -16.27 -48.15
CA PRO A 42 -9.60 -16.33 -47.20
C PRO A 42 -8.48 -15.37 -47.61
N PRO A 43 -8.03 -14.47 -46.71
CA PRO A 43 -6.87 -13.63 -46.98
C PRO A 43 -5.62 -14.51 -47.18
N PRO A 44 -4.68 -14.09 -48.04
CA PRO A 44 -3.51 -14.89 -48.37
C PRO A 44 -2.74 -15.21 -47.09
N ALA A 45 -2.38 -16.48 -46.93
CA ALA A 45 -1.68 -17.04 -45.79
C ALA A 45 -0.38 -16.27 -45.49
N SER A 46 -0.50 -15.19 -44.73
CA SER A 46 0.55 -14.75 -43.82
C SER A 46 0.61 -15.85 -42.78
N THR A 47 1.65 -16.67 -42.84
CA THR A 47 2.15 -17.41 -41.69
C THR A 47 2.51 -16.38 -40.61
N VAL A 48 1.48 -15.88 -39.92
CA VAL A 48 1.62 -15.37 -38.58
C VAL A 48 1.99 -16.61 -37.80
N VAL A 49 3.27 -16.74 -37.45
CA VAL A 49 3.67 -17.58 -36.33
C VAL A 49 2.85 -17.06 -35.18
N ALA A 50 1.74 -17.73 -34.87
CA ALA A 50 1.01 -17.48 -33.65
C ALA A 50 2.02 -17.79 -32.55
N MET A 51 2.65 -16.75 -32.00
CA MET A 51 3.28 -16.87 -30.70
C MET A 51 2.17 -17.35 -29.79
N GLU A 52 2.18 -18.63 -29.44
CA GLU A 52 1.31 -19.15 -28.40
C GLU A 52 1.53 -18.24 -27.20
N ALA A 53 0.51 -17.43 -26.88
CA ALA A 53 0.56 -16.54 -25.73
C ALA A 53 0.81 -17.45 -24.52
N ARG A 54 1.97 -17.31 -23.89
CA ARG A 54 2.33 -18.12 -22.73
C ARG A 54 1.28 -17.87 -21.64
N ASP A 55 0.57 -18.92 -21.25
CA ASP A 55 -0.45 -18.83 -20.22
C ASP A 55 0.19 -18.70 -18.84
N TRP A 56 0.49 -17.47 -18.45
CA TRP A 56 1.02 -17.14 -17.13
C TRP A 56 0.02 -17.40 -16.00
N ALA A 57 -1.28 -17.57 -16.31
CA ALA A 57 -2.28 -17.95 -15.31
C ALA A 57 -2.18 -19.45 -14.95
N ALA A 58 -1.61 -20.28 -15.82
CA ALA A 58 -1.40 -21.71 -15.58
C ALA A 58 -0.10 -22.03 -14.80
N VAL A 59 0.63 -21.02 -14.32
CA VAL A 59 1.83 -21.23 -13.48
C VAL A 59 1.42 -21.91 -12.16
N PRO A 60 2.11 -22.99 -11.75
CA PRO A 60 1.88 -23.64 -10.45
C PRO A 60 1.97 -22.66 -9.27
N ARG A 61 1.07 -22.83 -8.29
CA ARG A 61 0.94 -21.90 -7.15
C ARG A 61 2.23 -21.78 -6.34
N ASP A 62 2.94 -22.86 -6.12
CA ASP A 62 4.22 -22.91 -5.39
C ASP A 62 5.28 -22.04 -6.09
N ILE A 63 5.43 -22.20 -7.41
CA ILE A 63 6.37 -21.40 -8.20
C ILE A 63 5.97 -19.92 -8.18
N LEU A 64 4.66 -19.64 -8.26
CA LEU A 64 4.16 -18.28 -8.21
C LEU A 64 4.47 -17.61 -6.86
N LEU A 65 4.22 -18.30 -5.76
CA LEU A 65 4.54 -17.80 -4.42
C LEU A 65 6.04 -17.58 -4.25
N ASP A 66 6.89 -18.50 -4.72
CA ASP A 66 8.34 -18.33 -4.69
C ASP A 66 8.79 -17.06 -5.44
N VAL A 67 8.12 -16.72 -6.54
CA VAL A 67 8.35 -15.45 -7.25
C VAL A 67 7.87 -14.27 -6.40
N PHE A 68 6.69 -14.34 -5.81
CA PHE A 68 6.15 -13.26 -4.96
C PHE A 68 7.00 -13.01 -3.72
N PHE A 69 7.52 -14.04 -3.05
CA PHE A 69 8.44 -13.87 -1.93
C PHE A 69 9.75 -13.19 -2.34
N LYS A 70 10.23 -13.44 -3.58
CA LYS A 70 11.42 -12.77 -4.11
C LYS A 70 11.15 -11.31 -4.51
N LEU A 71 9.94 -11.02 -4.98
CA LEU A 71 9.50 -9.66 -5.33
C LEU A 71 9.24 -8.81 -4.09
N GLY A 72 8.67 -9.41 -3.05
CA GLY A 72 8.23 -8.73 -1.83
C GLY A 72 6.88 -8.00 -1.98
N PRO A 73 6.25 -7.62 -0.86
CA PRO A 73 4.95 -6.95 -0.83
C PRO A 73 4.80 -5.77 -1.80
N ARG A 74 5.81 -4.88 -1.84
CA ARG A 74 5.74 -3.67 -2.67
C ARG A 74 5.54 -3.98 -4.15
N GLU A 75 6.38 -4.85 -4.71
CA GLU A 75 6.32 -5.15 -6.15
C GLU A 75 5.11 -6.01 -6.51
N VAL A 76 4.63 -6.84 -5.57
CA VAL A 76 3.42 -7.64 -5.77
C VAL A 76 2.19 -6.74 -5.90
N LEU A 77 2.05 -5.74 -5.01
CA LEU A 77 0.94 -4.78 -5.04
C LEU A 77 1.05 -3.80 -6.20
N LEU A 78 2.25 -3.42 -6.65
CA LEU A 78 2.39 -2.50 -7.78
C LEU A 78 2.15 -3.15 -9.15
N GLY A 79 1.88 -4.46 -9.23
CA GLY A 79 1.54 -5.06 -10.52
C GLY A 79 1.07 -6.50 -10.51
N ALA A 80 1.70 -7.37 -9.73
CA ALA A 80 1.43 -8.82 -9.83
C ALA A 80 -0.01 -9.18 -9.44
N GLU A 81 -0.58 -8.51 -8.44
CA GLU A 81 -1.97 -8.74 -8.01
C GLU A 81 -3.02 -8.36 -9.06
N PHE A 82 -2.65 -7.53 -10.04
CA PHE A 82 -3.54 -7.02 -11.08
C PHE A 82 -3.43 -7.78 -12.41
N MET A 83 -2.57 -8.80 -12.50
CA MET A 83 -2.35 -9.51 -13.76
C MET A 83 -3.50 -10.46 -14.11
N CYS A 84 -3.94 -11.29 -13.17
CA CYS A 84 -5.09 -12.19 -13.34
C CYS A 84 -5.66 -12.67 -11.99
N MET A 85 -6.84 -13.29 -12.04
CA MET A 85 -7.52 -13.76 -10.82
C MET A 85 -6.78 -14.87 -10.09
N ALA A 86 -6.10 -15.76 -10.81
CA ALA A 86 -5.31 -16.81 -10.17
C ALA A 86 -4.18 -16.21 -9.32
N TRP A 87 -3.54 -15.14 -9.81
CA TRP A 87 -2.47 -14.46 -9.09
C TRP A 87 -3.01 -13.68 -7.90
N GLN A 88 -4.11 -12.94 -8.08
CA GLN A 88 -4.77 -12.25 -6.98
C GLN A 88 -5.23 -13.21 -5.86
N CYS A 89 -5.80 -14.36 -6.18
CA CYS A 89 -6.17 -15.34 -5.17
C CYS A 89 -4.92 -15.87 -4.43
N ALA A 90 -3.85 -16.17 -5.16
CA ALA A 90 -2.61 -16.64 -4.54
C ALA A 90 -2.00 -15.62 -3.58
N THR A 91 -2.06 -14.32 -3.88
CA THR A 91 -1.54 -13.26 -3.01
C THR A 91 -2.42 -13.07 -1.76
N LEU A 92 -3.74 -13.13 -1.89
CA LEU A 92 -4.68 -12.97 -0.77
C LEU A 92 -4.67 -14.16 0.20
N ASP A 93 -4.52 -15.38 -0.32
CA ASP A 93 -4.50 -16.60 0.49
C ASP A 93 -3.18 -16.79 1.27
N GLU A 94 -2.10 -16.12 0.84
CA GLU A 94 -0.76 -16.31 1.40
C GLU A 94 -0.35 -15.16 2.33
N HIS A 95 -0.86 -15.17 3.58
CA HIS A 95 -0.57 -14.12 4.56
C HIS A 95 0.92 -13.98 4.92
N THR A 96 1.70 -15.05 4.73
CA THR A 96 3.14 -15.06 5.06
C THR A 96 3.96 -14.10 4.19
N LEU A 97 3.49 -13.82 2.97
CA LEU A 97 4.07 -12.83 2.06
C LEU A 97 4.09 -11.43 2.67
N TRP A 98 3.08 -11.10 3.47
CA TRP A 98 2.81 -9.75 3.97
C TRP A 98 3.34 -9.47 5.37
N ARG A 99 4.06 -10.44 5.99
CA ARG A 99 4.56 -10.29 7.36
C ARG A 99 5.63 -9.21 7.51
N ARG A 100 6.30 -8.83 6.42
CA ARG A 100 7.40 -7.87 6.41
C ARG A 100 7.15 -6.80 5.35
N VAL A 101 6.63 -5.66 5.76
CA VAL A 101 6.22 -4.57 4.88
C VAL A 101 7.30 -3.50 4.81
N GLY A 102 7.71 -3.10 3.59
CA GLY A 102 8.68 -2.01 3.39
C GLY A 102 10.13 -2.37 3.68
N MET A 103 10.42 -3.64 3.96
CA MET A 103 11.75 -4.16 4.28
C MET A 103 12.56 -4.56 3.03
N GLU A 104 12.05 -4.25 1.84
CA GLU A 104 12.68 -4.63 0.59
C GLU A 104 14.00 -3.86 0.36
N PRO A 105 15.10 -4.57 0.02
CA PRO A 105 16.44 -3.98 -0.05
C PRO A 105 16.65 -3.01 -1.23
N PHE A 106 15.75 -2.99 -2.21
CA PHE A 106 15.92 -2.21 -3.44
C PHE A 106 14.61 -1.56 -3.90
N HIS A 107 14.59 -0.24 -3.89
CA HIS A 107 13.67 0.53 -4.73
C HIS A 107 14.38 0.70 -6.08
N TRP A 108 13.85 0.12 -7.16
CA TRP A 108 14.32 0.45 -8.50
C TRP A 108 13.99 1.93 -8.75
N PRO A 109 14.97 2.82 -9.05
CA PRO A 109 14.70 4.26 -9.20
C PRO A 109 13.62 4.56 -10.25
N TRP A 110 13.50 3.71 -11.26
CA TRP A 110 12.50 3.79 -12.33
C TRP A 110 11.09 3.34 -11.93
N ARG A 111 10.91 2.79 -10.73
CA ARG A 111 9.63 2.33 -10.18
C ARG A 111 9.13 3.22 -9.04
N TYR A 112 9.58 4.48 -8.97
CA TYR A 112 9.04 5.44 -8.01
C TYR A 112 7.58 5.78 -8.36
N VAL A 113 6.68 5.57 -7.40
CA VAL A 113 5.23 5.80 -7.59
C VAL A 113 4.72 7.04 -6.84
N GLY A 114 5.59 7.78 -6.15
CA GLY A 114 5.21 8.91 -5.32
C GLY A 114 4.89 8.51 -3.87
N GLU A 115 5.11 9.41 -2.92
CA GLU A 115 4.96 9.12 -1.48
C GLU A 115 3.57 8.60 -1.10
N VAL A 116 2.51 9.17 -1.68
CA VAL A 116 1.12 8.76 -1.41
C VAL A 116 0.85 7.32 -1.86
N ALA A 117 1.30 6.96 -3.07
CA ALA A 117 1.12 5.61 -3.59
C ALA A 117 2.00 4.60 -2.82
N GLU A 118 3.20 4.99 -2.42
CA GLU A 118 4.06 4.18 -1.55
C GLU A 118 3.38 3.90 -0.20
N ALA A 119 2.81 4.94 0.44
CA ALA A 119 2.08 4.78 1.69
C ALA A 119 0.87 3.85 1.51
N ALA A 120 0.03 4.11 0.51
CA ALA A 120 -1.12 3.26 0.20
C ALA A 120 -0.72 1.79 -0.04
N THR A 121 0.39 1.55 -0.74
CA THR A 121 0.94 0.21 -0.98
C THR A 121 1.33 -0.47 0.32
N ARG A 122 2.03 0.22 1.23
CA ARG A 122 2.41 -0.36 2.52
C ARG A 122 1.19 -0.71 3.37
N PHE A 123 0.21 0.18 3.45
CA PHE A 123 -0.98 -0.07 4.27
C PHE A 123 -1.89 -1.15 3.68
N ALA A 124 -1.97 -1.26 2.35
CA ALA A 124 -2.60 -2.41 1.71
C ALA A 124 -1.89 -3.73 2.06
N ALA A 125 -0.55 -3.74 2.10
CA ALA A 125 0.19 -4.92 2.55
C ALA A 125 -0.10 -5.26 4.03
N VAL A 126 -0.19 -4.25 4.90
CA VAL A 126 -0.60 -4.44 6.31
C VAL A 126 -2.00 -5.05 6.40
N ASP A 127 -2.92 -4.61 5.56
CA ASP A 127 -4.28 -5.17 5.47
C ASP A 127 -4.26 -6.64 5.04
N HIS A 128 -3.49 -6.96 4.00
CA HIS A 128 -3.34 -8.32 3.49
C HIS A 128 -2.64 -9.25 4.49
N ALA A 129 -1.82 -8.71 5.40
CA ALA A 129 -1.22 -9.49 6.48
C ALA A 129 -2.25 -10.00 7.50
N ALA A 130 -3.48 -9.49 7.50
CA ALA A 130 -4.57 -9.96 8.34
C ALA A 130 -4.19 -10.10 9.84
N GLY A 131 -3.45 -9.11 10.36
CA GLY A 131 -2.98 -9.10 11.74
C GLY A 131 -1.64 -9.81 11.98
N GLN A 132 -1.08 -10.48 10.97
CA GLN A 132 0.19 -11.20 11.05
C GLN A 132 1.40 -10.35 10.64
N CYS A 133 1.25 -9.04 10.44
CA CYS A 133 2.38 -8.18 10.14
C CYS A 133 3.35 -8.16 11.33
N GLU A 134 4.59 -8.63 11.11
CA GLU A 134 5.64 -8.75 12.12
C GLU A 134 6.69 -7.64 12.00
N ALA A 135 6.85 -7.03 10.83
CA ALA A 135 7.76 -5.92 10.63
C ALA A 135 7.21 -4.89 9.65
N PHE A 136 7.43 -3.61 9.96
CA PHE A 136 6.99 -2.49 9.15
C PHE A 136 8.11 -1.45 9.02
N LYS A 137 8.33 -1.00 7.79
CA LYS A 137 9.25 0.10 7.47
C LYS A 137 8.64 1.13 6.53
N GLY A 138 8.72 2.42 6.87
CA GLY A 138 8.29 3.49 5.98
C GLY A 138 8.10 4.85 6.62
N ASN A 139 7.69 5.82 5.80
CA ASN A 139 7.13 7.07 6.33
C ASN A 139 5.83 6.74 7.07
N CYS A 140 5.67 7.33 8.25
CA CYS A 140 4.50 7.13 9.09
C CYS A 140 4.17 8.45 9.79
N ASP A 141 2.97 8.97 9.60
CA ASP A 141 2.41 10.03 10.45
C ASP A 141 1.67 9.46 11.67
N ASP A 142 1.11 10.36 12.50
CA ASP A 142 0.36 10.03 13.71
C ASP A 142 -0.85 9.12 13.43
N GLU A 143 -1.59 9.36 12.34
CA GLU A 143 -2.79 8.59 12.00
C GLU A 143 -2.41 7.20 11.50
N GLU A 144 -1.42 7.14 10.62
CA GLU A 144 -0.81 5.93 10.09
C GLU A 144 -0.22 5.05 11.19
N LEU A 145 0.42 5.66 12.19
CA LEU A 145 1.00 4.94 13.33
C LEU A 145 -0.08 4.29 14.19
N MET A 146 -1.17 5.02 14.45
CA MET A 146 -2.33 4.52 15.19
C MET A 146 -3.11 3.47 14.40
N TYR A 147 -3.06 3.54 13.08
CA TYR A 147 -3.58 2.50 12.20
C TYR A 147 -2.76 1.21 12.32
N LEU A 148 -1.43 1.29 12.34
CA LEU A 148 -0.56 0.11 12.57
C LEU A 148 -0.87 -0.57 13.91
N VAL A 149 -1.09 0.19 14.98
CA VAL A 149 -1.49 -0.36 16.29
C VAL A 149 -2.73 -1.25 16.17
N GLN A 150 -3.71 -0.85 15.35
CA GLN A 150 -4.97 -1.58 15.20
C GLN A 150 -4.84 -2.79 14.28
N ARG A 151 -4.01 -2.69 13.24
CA ARG A 151 -3.95 -3.68 12.15
C ARG A 151 -2.80 -4.66 12.25
N ALA A 152 -1.76 -4.35 13.03
CA ALA A 152 -0.54 -5.16 13.18
C ALA A 152 -0.27 -5.49 14.67
N PRO A 153 -1.14 -6.27 15.35
CA PRO A 153 -0.93 -6.65 16.75
C PRO A 153 0.31 -7.55 16.97
N CYS A 154 0.83 -8.18 15.92
CA CYS A 154 2.02 -9.04 15.96
C CYS A 154 3.32 -8.30 15.60
N LEU A 155 3.31 -6.97 15.55
CA LEU A 155 4.45 -6.18 15.10
C LEU A 155 5.62 -6.23 16.09
N LYS A 156 6.73 -6.83 15.65
CA LYS A 156 7.98 -7.00 16.41
C LYS A 156 9.04 -5.98 16.03
N SER A 157 9.03 -5.50 14.79
CA SER A 157 10.02 -4.56 14.28
C SER A 157 9.34 -3.35 13.63
N LEU A 158 9.69 -2.15 14.08
CA LEU A 158 9.16 -0.89 13.57
C LEU A 158 10.31 0.05 13.18
N ASP A 159 10.42 0.39 11.90
CA ASP A 159 11.39 1.34 11.35
C ASP A 159 10.65 2.48 10.65
N VAL A 160 10.49 3.61 11.32
CA VAL A 160 9.64 4.71 10.81
C VAL A 160 10.36 6.04 10.69
N CYS A 161 10.08 6.72 9.59
CA CYS A 161 10.34 8.14 9.42
C CYS A 161 9.13 8.95 9.89
N HIS A 162 9.28 9.64 11.01
CA HIS A 162 8.21 10.37 11.69
C HIS A 162 8.49 11.88 11.74
N THR A 163 7.45 12.70 11.92
CA THR A 163 7.58 14.13 12.25
C THR A 163 7.73 14.32 13.75
N TYR A 164 8.60 15.22 14.21
CA TYR A 164 8.74 15.50 15.64
C TYR A 164 8.19 16.87 16.00
N ASP A 165 7.10 16.86 16.77
CA ASP A 165 6.60 17.97 17.58
C ASP A 165 6.04 17.43 18.91
N GLU A 166 5.71 18.31 19.86
CA GLU A 166 5.22 17.91 21.19
C GLU A 166 3.94 17.06 21.15
N ARG A 167 3.08 17.27 20.14
CA ARG A 167 1.85 16.51 19.96
C ARG A 167 2.15 15.11 19.43
N SER A 168 2.97 15.05 18.40
CA SER A 168 3.44 13.83 17.73
C SER A 168 4.22 12.93 18.70
N ALA A 169 5.00 13.53 19.61
CA ALA A 169 5.70 12.81 20.67
C ALA A 169 4.75 12.02 21.59
N LYS A 170 3.60 12.62 21.95
CA LYS A 170 2.59 11.97 22.78
C LYS A 170 1.91 10.81 22.05
N VAL A 171 1.57 11.02 20.77
CA VAL A 171 0.96 9.97 19.92
C VAL A 171 1.92 8.80 19.73
N LEU A 172 3.19 9.09 19.43
CA LEU A 172 4.23 8.07 19.31
C LEU A 172 4.34 7.22 20.57
N VAL A 173 4.48 7.85 21.74
CA VAL A 173 4.59 7.12 23.01
C VAL A 173 3.32 6.32 23.31
N GLU A 174 2.14 6.86 23.00
CA GLU A 174 0.88 6.11 23.15
C GLU A 174 0.82 4.88 22.25
N ALA A 175 1.21 5.01 20.98
CA ALA A 175 1.24 3.90 20.03
C ALA A 175 2.24 2.82 20.46
N LEU A 176 3.45 3.23 20.87
CA LEU A 176 4.48 2.32 21.36
C LEU A 176 4.03 1.49 22.56
N ARG A 177 3.28 2.09 23.51
CA ARG A 177 2.69 1.34 24.64
C ARG A 177 1.71 0.26 24.22
N LYS A 178 1.09 0.40 23.04
CA LYS A 178 0.12 -0.57 22.51
C LYS A 178 0.80 -1.68 21.71
N PHE A 179 2.04 -1.48 21.24
CA PHE A 179 2.84 -2.54 20.64
C PHE A 179 3.49 -3.43 21.70
N THR A 180 2.71 -4.38 22.21
CA THR A 180 3.11 -5.24 23.35
C THR A 180 4.22 -6.25 23.04
N VAL A 181 4.49 -6.53 21.76
CA VAL A 181 5.48 -7.52 21.29
C VAL A 181 6.63 -6.89 20.51
N LEU A 182 6.80 -5.57 20.60
CA LEU A 182 7.84 -4.85 19.87
C LEU A 182 9.23 -5.13 20.47
N GLU A 183 10.11 -5.68 19.64
CA GLU A 183 11.48 -6.09 19.98
C GLU A 183 12.52 -5.14 19.37
N ASP A 184 12.26 -4.56 18.20
CA ASP A 184 13.15 -3.67 17.47
C ASP A 184 12.43 -2.36 17.11
N LEU A 185 13.05 -1.22 17.41
CA LEU A 185 12.52 0.10 17.13
C LEU A 185 13.60 1.02 16.56
N LEU A 186 13.37 1.53 15.36
CA LEU A 186 14.12 2.62 14.75
C LEU A 186 13.17 3.75 14.43
N ILE A 187 13.48 4.95 14.93
CA ILE A 187 12.71 6.16 14.62
C ILE A 187 13.66 7.20 14.04
N GLN A 188 13.34 7.66 12.84
CA GLN A 188 14.03 8.75 12.18
C GLN A 188 13.12 9.98 12.18
N PHE A 189 13.60 11.11 12.70
CA PHE A 189 12.83 12.35 12.71
C PHE A 189 13.20 13.22 11.51
N ARG A 190 12.22 13.56 10.66
CA ARG A 190 12.45 14.39 9.45
C ARG A 190 12.79 15.85 9.79
N TYR A 191 12.20 16.38 10.85
CA TYR A 191 12.42 17.73 11.34
C TYR A 191 12.48 17.66 12.86
N HIS A 192 13.47 18.33 13.46
CA HIS A 192 13.53 18.53 14.89
C HIS A 192 13.00 19.94 15.19
N ILE A 193 11.84 20.01 15.85
CA ILE A 193 11.35 21.24 16.48
C ILE A 193 11.74 21.13 17.96
N ASP A 194 12.18 22.22 18.60
CA ASP A 194 12.52 22.23 20.03
C ASP A 194 11.40 21.51 20.81
N GLY A 195 11.74 20.41 21.45
CA GLY A 195 10.80 19.49 22.07
C GLY A 195 11.36 18.91 23.36
N ASP A 196 10.50 18.26 24.12
CA ASP A 196 10.81 17.73 25.45
C ASP A 196 11.97 16.71 25.39
N ASP A 197 13.03 16.96 26.16
CA ASP A 197 14.22 16.10 26.27
C ASP A 197 13.88 14.69 26.82
N ASN A 198 12.67 14.48 27.35
CA ASN A 198 12.24 13.21 27.95
C ASN A 198 11.62 12.20 26.98
N LEU A 199 11.60 12.45 25.66
CA LEU A 199 11.04 11.50 24.69
C LEU A 199 11.68 10.12 24.81
N LEU A 200 13.02 10.05 24.84
CA LEU A 200 13.74 8.79 24.91
C LEU A 200 13.37 8.02 26.18
N GLY A 201 13.28 8.71 27.32
CA GLY A 201 12.84 8.10 28.58
C GLY A 201 11.42 7.54 28.49
N SER A 202 10.51 8.25 27.83
CA SER A 202 9.13 7.81 27.61
C SER A 202 9.04 6.60 26.67
N VAL A 203 9.86 6.56 25.62
CA VAL A 203 9.96 5.42 24.68
C VAL A 203 10.49 4.18 25.40
N CYS A 204 11.56 4.30 26.19
CA CYS A 204 12.10 3.18 26.95
C CYS A 204 11.09 2.59 27.95
N GLN A 205 10.23 3.43 28.55
CA GLN A 205 9.15 2.97 29.42
C GLN A 205 7.99 2.32 28.65
N ALA A 206 7.76 2.74 27.40
CA ALA A 206 6.68 2.22 26.57
C ALA A 206 6.98 0.83 25.98
N CYS A 207 8.25 0.51 25.71
CA CYS A 207 8.68 -0.71 25.04
C CYS A 207 9.57 -1.59 25.95
N PRO A 208 9.00 -2.37 26.89
CA PRO A 208 9.80 -3.17 27.83
C PRO A 208 10.50 -4.38 27.19
N GLN A 209 10.14 -4.77 25.97
CA GLN A 209 10.71 -5.92 25.25
C GLN A 209 11.79 -5.53 24.23
N LEU A 210 12.14 -4.23 24.17
CA LEU A 210 13.11 -3.71 23.22
C LEU A 210 14.51 -4.29 23.47
N LYS A 211 15.19 -4.72 22.41
CA LYS A 211 16.51 -5.37 22.44
C LYS A 211 17.66 -4.43 22.10
#